data_AF-X1DG20-F1
#
_entry.id   AF-X1DG20-F1
#
_cell.length_a   1.000
_cell.length_b   1.000
_cell.length_c   1.000
_cell.angle_alpha   90.00
_cell.angle_beta   90.00
_cell.angle_gamma   90.00
#
_symmetry.space_group_name_H-M   'P 1'
#
loop_
_entity.id
_entity.type
_entity.pdbx_description
1 polymer ?
#
loop_
_entity_poly.entity_id
_entity_poly.type
_entity_poly.pdbx_seq_one_letter_code
_entity_poly.pdbx_strand_id
1 'polypeptide(L)'
;GVLHRVEKKWYWMSEIYPTEEISLRSASVDNFVIIDTANQQEQVIGEMDKASVPTLIYEGAIYLHEGEQYAIHRLDYQNQKAYAERVKVNYYTDAQDETNIKVLEVFEKGEELNMEHAYGEVAITTVSTCYKKIKFYTHENIGFGEISLPPEEMHTTAYWLALADDSGELWKRLETEDTSFNLSSGLLALSNVLINIVPLYVMCDPQDIRAVSEVRSPFTSKPTIYIYDNYPGGVGFSEKMFELRRPLLQAAQELILGCGCEKGCPSCVGPIDEVGIKGKESALLILREALS
;
A
#
# COMPACT_ATOMS: atom_id res chain seq x y z
N GLY A 1 24.44 21.73 17.63
CA GLY A 1 24.04 20.32 17.88
C GLY A 1 23.26 20.27 19.17
N VAL A 2 22.24 19.41 19.26
CA VAL A 2 21.32 19.35 20.42
C VAL A 2 21.93 18.67 21.66
N LEU A 3 23.08 18.01 21.50
CA LEU A 3 23.82 17.36 22.58
C LEU A 3 25.19 18.01 22.78
N HIS A 4 25.61 18.14 24.04
CA HIS A 4 26.95 18.55 24.41
C HIS A 4 27.64 17.47 25.23
N ARG A 5 28.87 17.13 24.83
CA ARG A 5 29.67 16.12 25.51
C ARG A 5 30.55 16.77 26.57
N VAL A 6 30.42 16.30 27.80
CA VAL A 6 31.35 16.63 28.89
C VAL A 6 31.90 15.32 29.44
N GLU A 7 33.22 15.17 29.37
CA GLU A 7 33.93 13.92 29.68
C GLU A 7 33.34 12.69 28.93
N LYS A 8 32.63 11.83 29.65
CA LYS A 8 31.99 10.59 29.18
C LYS A 8 30.45 10.67 29.18
N LYS A 9 29.86 11.85 29.38
CA LYS A 9 28.40 12.05 29.40
C LYS A 9 27.96 13.02 28.32
N TRP A 10 26.76 12.79 27.79
CA TRP A 10 26.08 13.68 26.85
C TRP A 10 24.93 14.37 27.57
N TYR A 11 24.85 15.68 27.43
CA TYR A 11 23.82 16.51 28.03
C TYR A 11 22.96 17.11 26.93
N TRP A 12 21.64 17.10 27.14
CA TRP A 12 20.68 17.80 26.29
C TRP A 12 20.85 19.31 26.47
N MET A 13 21.06 20.02 25.37
CA MET A 13 21.31 21.47 25.36
C MET A 13 20.23 22.26 24.65
N SER A 14 19.20 21.60 24.13
CA SER A 14 18.05 22.27 23.53
C SER A 14 17.03 22.60 24.60
N GLU A 15 16.34 23.74 24.44
CA GLU A 15 15.18 24.09 25.26
C GLU A 15 13.93 23.32 24.81
N ILE A 16 13.98 22.66 23.65
CA ILE A 16 12.90 21.84 23.10
C ILE A 16 12.78 20.54 23.88
N TYR A 17 11.55 20.15 24.23
CA TYR A 17 11.24 18.84 24.79
C TYR A 17 11.03 17.83 23.66
N PRO A 18 11.98 16.92 23.42
CA PRO A 18 11.93 16.02 22.25
C PRO A 18 10.71 15.08 22.26
N THR A 19 10.09 14.85 23.42
CA THR A 19 8.90 14.01 23.56
C THR A 19 7.64 14.61 22.96
N GLU A 20 7.56 15.93 22.76
CA GLU A 20 6.38 16.57 22.15
C GLU A 20 6.39 16.42 20.62
N GLU A 21 7.57 16.26 20.00
CA GLU A 21 7.73 16.13 18.55
C GLU A 21 7.71 14.68 18.06
N ILE A 22 7.80 13.70 18.97
CA ILE A 22 7.93 12.28 18.63
C ILE A 22 6.65 11.53 19.02
N SER A 23 5.89 11.12 18.01
CA SER A 23 4.78 10.17 18.17
C SER A 23 5.28 8.72 18.15
N LEU A 24 4.72 7.86 19.01
CA LEU A 24 5.08 6.44 19.09
C LEU A 24 4.27 5.55 18.13
N ARG A 25 3.14 6.03 17.60
CA ARG A 25 2.15 5.18 16.90
C ARG A 25 1.56 5.75 15.62
N SER A 26 1.75 7.02 15.32
CA SER A 26 1.17 7.60 14.10
C SER A 26 1.90 8.84 13.62
N ALA A 27 1.89 9.01 12.31
CA ALA A 27 2.29 10.23 11.63
C ALA A 27 1.19 11.32 11.60
N SER A 28 -0.03 11.04 12.11
CA SER A 28 -1.01 12.09 12.42
C SER A 28 -1.85 11.74 13.66
N VAL A 29 -2.20 12.75 14.45
CA VAL A 29 -2.96 12.64 15.71
C VAL A 29 -4.46 12.94 15.50
N ASP A 30 -4.85 13.23 14.27
CA ASP A 30 -6.20 13.70 13.93
C ASP A 30 -7.20 12.54 13.86
N ASN A 31 -8.26 12.63 14.67
CA ASN A 31 -9.41 11.72 14.64
C ASN A 31 -10.67 12.45 14.20
N PHE A 32 -11.55 11.71 13.52
CA PHE A 32 -12.92 12.11 13.23
C PHE A 32 -13.88 11.56 14.28
N VAL A 33 -14.74 12.44 14.80
CA VAL A 33 -15.79 12.06 15.75
C VAL A 33 -17.05 11.67 14.98
N ILE A 34 -17.61 10.51 15.30
CA ILE A 34 -18.85 10.00 14.69
C ILE A 34 -20.02 10.33 15.63
N ILE A 35 -21.00 11.07 15.11
CA ILE A 35 -22.10 11.65 15.86
C ILE A 35 -23.43 11.08 15.34
N ASP A 36 -24.17 10.38 16.18
CA ASP A 36 -25.56 9.99 15.90
C ASP A 36 -26.50 11.19 16.09
N THR A 37 -27.33 11.46 15.08
CA THR A 37 -28.30 12.57 15.05
C THR A 37 -29.76 12.13 15.08
N ALA A 38 -30.05 10.83 15.27
CA ALA A 38 -31.41 10.28 15.09
C ALA A 38 -32.50 10.90 15.98
N ASN A 39 -32.16 11.50 17.14
CA ASN A 39 -33.14 11.92 18.16
C ASN A 39 -33.10 13.42 18.52
N GLN A 40 -32.61 14.30 17.62
CA GLN A 40 -32.37 15.73 17.91
C GLN A 40 -31.37 16.01 19.05
N GLN A 41 -30.80 14.97 19.64
CA GLN A 41 -29.66 15.03 20.54
C GLN A 41 -28.47 14.44 19.82
N GLU A 42 -27.42 15.23 19.67
CA GLU A 42 -26.13 14.77 19.15
C GLU A 42 -25.47 13.89 20.21
N GLN A 43 -25.25 12.62 19.88
CA GLN A 43 -24.52 11.69 20.71
C GLN A 43 -23.28 11.20 19.97
N VAL A 44 -22.12 11.31 20.59
CA VAL A 44 -20.90 10.69 20.07
C VAL A 44 -21.00 9.18 20.25
N ILE A 45 -20.87 8.44 19.15
CA ILE A 45 -20.90 6.97 19.13
C ILE A 45 -19.51 6.35 18.94
N GLY A 46 -18.54 7.11 18.45
CA GLY A 46 -17.18 6.63 18.27
C GLY A 46 -16.25 7.66 17.66
N GLU A 47 -14.99 7.24 17.49
CA GLU A 47 -13.95 7.99 16.80
C GLU A 47 -13.28 7.09 15.76
N MET A 48 -12.69 7.71 14.73
CA MET A 48 -11.94 7.03 13.68
C MET A 48 -10.74 7.88 13.28
N ASP A 49 -9.60 7.26 12.99
CA ASP A 49 -8.43 7.98 12.50
C ASP A 49 -8.72 8.60 11.11
N LYS A 50 -8.07 9.74 10.84
CA LYS A 50 -8.26 10.48 9.57
C LYS A 50 -7.99 9.63 8.32
N ALA A 51 -6.99 8.76 8.34
CA ALA A 51 -6.60 7.93 7.20
C ALA A 51 -7.66 6.87 6.82
N SER A 52 -8.49 6.47 7.79
CA SER A 52 -9.60 5.53 7.56
C SER A 52 -10.89 6.21 7.07
N VAL A 53 -10.96 7.54 7.13
CA VAL A 53 -12.17 8.31 6.73
C VAL A 53 -12.59 8.04 5.29
N PRO A 54 -11.67 8.09 4.29
CA PRO A 54 -12.06 7.94 2.89
C PRO A 54 -12.64 6.56 2.56
N THR A 55 -12.38 5.55 3.40
CA THR A 55 -12.76 4.15 3.14
C THR A 55 -13.87 3.62 4.05
N LEU A 56 -14.12 4.26 5.21
CA LEU A 56 -15.08 3.72 6.19
C LEU A 56 -16.21 4.68 6.57
N ILE A 57 -15.99 6.01 6.56
CA ILE A 57 -16.98 7.00 7.04
C ILE A 57 -17.18 8.19 6.10
N TYR A 58 -17.10 7.95 4.80
CA TYR A 58 -17.50 8.90 3.75
C TYR A 58 -19.03 9.09 3.68
N GLU A 59 -19.47 10.17 3.02
CA GLU A 59 -20.91 10.38 2.78
C GLU A 59 -21.52 9.23 1.98
N GLY A 60 -22.54 8.58 2.54
CA GLY A 60 -23.18 7.40 1.98
C GLY A 60 -22.63 6.06 2.48
N ALA A 61 -21.62 6.06 3.35
CA ALA A 61 -21.09 4.86 4.00
C ALA A 61 -22.07 4.25 5.00
N ILE A 62 -22.02 2.93 5.16
CA ILE A 62 -22.66 2.18 6.23
C ILE A 62 -21.59 1.81 7.26
N TYR A 63 -21.54 2.60 8.34
CA TYR A 63 -20.68 2.37 9.49
C TYR A 63 -21.31 1.33 10.43
N LEU A 64 -20.54 0.30 10.77
CA LEU A 64 -20.96 -0.77 11.69
C LEU A 64 -20.29 -0.55 13.04
N HIS A 65 -21.08 -0.33 14.08
CA HIS A 65 -20.61 -0.09 15.44
C HIS A 65 -21.27 -1.06 16.41
N GLU A 66 -20.49 -2.00 16.97
CA GLU A 66 -20.99 -3.04 17.89
C GLU A 66 -22.21 -3.83 17.35
N GLY A 67 -22.28 -4.01 16.02
CA GLY A 67 -23.38 -4.70 15.33
C GLY A 67 -24.57 -3.81 14.97
N GLU A 68 -24.60 -2.57 15.44
CA GLU A 68 -25.55 -1.55 15.02
C GLU A 68 -25.08 -0.87 13.74
N GLN A 69 -26.02 -0.53 12.86
CA GLN A 69 -25.73 0.05 11.55
C GLN A 69 -26.08 1.53 11.53
N TYR A 70 -25.15 2.34 11.02
CA TYR A 70 -25.32 3.77 10.88
C TYR A 70 -25.00 4.20 9.45
N ALA A 71 -25.89 4.96 8.83
CA ALA A 71 -25.61 5.59 7.55
C ALA A 71 -24.97 6.96 7.80
N ILE A 72 -23.78 7.18 7.24
CA ILE A 72 -23.15 8.50 7.25
C ILE A 72 -23.84 9.35 6.20
N HIS A 73 -24.56 10.38 6.62
CA HIS A 73 -25.32 11.24 5.71
C HIS A 73 -24.63 12.60 5.47
N ARG A 74 -23.68 12.97 6.31
CA ARG A 74 -22.87 14.18 6.14
C ARG A 74 -21.48 14.00 6.75
N LEU A 75 -20.44 14.40 6.03
CA LEU A 75 -19.06 14.40 6.51
C LEU A 75 -18.51 15.84 6.52
N ASP A 76 -18.34 16.40 7.71
CA ASP A 76 -17.68 17.68 7.91
C ASP A 76 -16.17 17.46 8.08
N TYR A 77 -15.48 17.43 6.94
CA TYR A 77 -14.04 17.17 6.88
C TYR A 77 -13.21 18.25 7.59
N GLN A 78 -13.65 19.51 7.54
CA GLN A 78 -12.93 20.63 8.16
C GLN A 78 -12.96 20.57 9.68
N ASN A 79 -14.12 20.21 10.25
CA ASN A 79 -14.29 20.11 11.70
C ASN A 79 -14.10 18.69 12.23
N GLN A 80 -13.67 17.74 11.39
CA GLN A 80 -13.42 16.34 11.74
C GLN A 80 -14.64 15.65 12.37
N LYS A 81 -15.83 15.80 11.76
CA LYS A 81 -17.09 15.22 12.25
C LYS A 81 -17.81 14.44 11.16
N ALA A 82 -18.21 13.21 11.47
CA ALA A 82 -19.11 12.42 10.64
C ALA A 82 -20.49 12.34 11.30
N TYR A 83 -21.53 12.81 10.63
CA TYR A 83 -22.90 12.75 11.13
C TYR A 83 -23.58 11.50 10.56
N ALA A 84 -24.12 10.73 11.48
CA ALA A 84 -24.63 9.39 11.23
C ALA A 84 -26.08 9.28 11.70
N GLU A 85 -26.86 8.47 11.01
CA GLU A 85 -28.22 8.10 11.44
C GLU A 85 -28.32 6.59 11.53
N ARG A 86 -28.92 6.08 12.61
CA ARG A 86 -29.13 4.64 12.76
C ARG A 86 -30.07 4.13 11.67
N VAL A 87 -29.64 3.09 10.97
CA VAL A 87 -30.40 2.47 9.88
C VAL A 87 -30.50 0.97 10.08
N LYS A 88 -31.40 0.34 9.30
CA LYS A 88 -31.47 -1.12 9.20
C LYS A 88 -31.52 -1.52 7.74
N VAL A 89 -30.34 -1.78 7.18
CA VAL A 89 -30.14 -2.17 5.79
C VAL A 89 -29.60 -3.60 5.69
N ASN A 90 -29.76 -4.21 4.52
CA ASN A 90 -29.27 -5.57 4.25
C ASN A 90 -27.99 -5.57 3.39
N TYR A 91 -27.18 -4.51 3.49
CA TYR A 91 -25.92 -4.36 2.78
C TYR A 91 -24.91 -3.59 3.64
N TYR A 92 -23.63 -3.73 3.32
CA TYR A 92 -22.55 -2.87 3.78
C TYR A 92 -21.93 -2.15 2.59
N THR A 93 -21.10 -1.15 2.86
CA THR A 93 -20.41 -0.37 1.84
C THR A 93 -18.92 -0.68 1.84
N ASP A 94 -18.33 -0.71 0.66
CA ASP A 94 -16.91 -0.97 0.46
C ASP A 94 -16.35 0.03 -0.54
N ALA A 95 -15.41 0.87 -0.09
CA ALA A 95 -14.78 1.89 -0.92
C ALA A 95 -13.78 1.28 -1.90
N GLN A 96 -13.47 2.02 -2.96
CA GLN A 96 -12.43 1.65 -3.91
C GLN A 96 -11.44 2.80 -4.01
N ASP A 97 -10.18 2.48 -3.72
CA ASP A 97 -9.09 3.43 -3.73
C ASP A 97 -8.23 3.24 -4.97
N GLU A 98 -7.74 4.36 -5.50
CA GLU A 98 -6.71 4.40 -6.51
C GLU A 98 -5.47 5.08 -5.92
N THR A 99 -4.33 4.38 -5.93
CA THR A 99 -3.05 4.91 -5.46
C THR A 99 -2.16 5.21 -6.65
N ASN A 100 -1.70 6.46 -6.73
CA ASN A 100 -0.68 6.91 -7.67
C ASN A 100 0.65 7.12 -6.95
N ILE A 101 1.74 6.78 -7.63
CA ILE A 101 3.10 7.02 -7.13
C ILE A 101 3.87 7.90 -8.10
N LYS A 102 4.54 8.91 -7.56
CA LYS A 102 5.40 9.83 -8.33
C LYS A 102 6.78 9.92 -7.71
N VAL A 103 7.81 9.57 -8.47
CA VAL A 103 9.20 9.77 -8.05
C VAL A 103 9.54 11.26 -8.05
N LEU A 104 10.08 11.74 -6.92
CA LEU A 104 10.50 13.11 -6.72
C LEU A 104 12.02 13.26 -6.85
N GLU A 105 12.77 12.37 -6.19
CA GLU A 105 14.23 12.37 -6.18
C GLU A 105 14.75 10.93 -6.21
N VAL A 106 15.90 10.72 -6.84
CA VAL A 106 16.62 9.43 -6.81
C VAL A 106 17.88 9.61 -5.99
N PHE A 107 18.01 8.87 -4.88
CA PHE A 107 19.17 8.94 -4.00
C PHE A 107 20.29 8.04 -4.50
N GLU A 108 19.96 6.79 -4.83
CA GLU A 108 20.91 5.84 -5.41
C GLU A 108 20.25 5.02 -6.50
N LYS A 109 21.06 4.59 -7.46
CA LYS A 109 20.65 3.70 -8.54
C LYS A 109 21.77 2.71 -8.87
N GLY A 110 21.38 1.53 -9.30
CA GLY A 110 22.27 0.48 -9.77
C GLY A 110 21.63 -0.34 -10.87
N GLU A 111 22.45 -0.94 -11.70
CA GLU A 111 22.00 -1.89 -12.72
C GLU A 111 22.63 -3.24 -12.40
N GLU A 112 21.81 -4.29 -12.40
CA GLU A 112 22.24 -5.65 -12.15
C GLU A 112 21.52 -6.57 -13.14
N LEU A 113 22.28 -7.21 -14.01
CA LEU A 113 21.76 -8.12 -15.04
C LEU A 113 20.74 -7.38 -15.93
N ASN A 114 19.50 -7.88 -15.98
CA ASN A 114 18.40 -7.30 -16.77
C ASN A 114 17.47 -6.42 -15.93
N MET A 115 17.94 -5.90 -14.79
CA MET A 115 17.17 -5.08 -13.86
C MET A 115 17.87 -3.77 -13.52
N GLU A 116 17.08 -2.70 -13.49
CA GLU A 116 17.47 -1.43 -12.88
C GLU A 116 16.86 -1.35 -11.48
N HIS A 117 17.68 -0.97 -10.52
CA HIS A 117 17.31 -0.80 -9.13
C HIS A 117 17.56 0.65 -8.75
N ALA A 118 16.68 1.24 -7.97
CA ALA A 118 16.92 2.53 -7.37
C ALA A 118 16.10 2.69 -6.09
N TYR A 119 16.51 3.65 -5.27
CA TYR A 119 15.69 4.15 -4.18
C TYR A 119 15.77 5.66 -4.10
N GLY A 120 14.75 6.27 -3.52
CA GLY A 120 14.60 7.71 -3.50
C GLY A 120 13.30 8.17 -2.88
N GLU A 121 13.04 9.47 -2.97
CA GLU A 121 11.82 10.09 -2.47
C GLU A 121 10.68 9.95 -3.48
N VAL A 122 9.50 9.62 -2.98
CA VAL A 122 8.26 9.52 -3.76
C VAL A 122 7.12 10.26 -3.07
N ALA A 123 6.19 10.78 -3.86
CA ALA A 123 4.87 11.19 -3.40
C ALA A 123 3.86 10.10 -3.74
N ILE A 124 3.13 9.64 -2.71
CA ILE A 124 1.99 8.74 -2.83
C ILE A 124 0.72 9.58 -2.76
N THR A 125 -0.16 9.43 -3.74
CA THR A 125 -1.48 10.05 -3.74
C THR A 125 -2.54 8.98 -3.79
N THR A 126 -3.40 8.90 -2.77
CA THR A 126 -4.50 7.93 -2.71
C THR A 126 -5.84 8.65 -2.81
N VAL A 127 -6.72 8.17 -3.68
CA VAL A 127 -8.06 8.74 -3.89
C VAL A 127 -9.11 7.65 -3.84
N SER A 128 -10.07 7.80 -2.92
CA SER A 128 -11.30 7.02 -2.90
C SER A 128 -12.33 7.69 -3.80
N THR A 129 -12.69 7.06 -4.92
CA THR A 129 -13.55 7.69 -5.95
C THR A 129 -14.98 7.15 -5.94
N CYS A 130 -15.16 5.88 -5.59
CA CYS A 130 -16.46 5.24 -5.54
C CYS A 130 -16.53 4.19 -4.45
N TYR A 131 -17.74 3.79 -4.12
CA TYR A 131 -18.00 2.66 -3.23
C TYR A 131 -19.06 1.74 -3.81
N LYS A 132 -19.00 0.47 -3.42
CA LYS A 132 -19.99 -0.55 -3.75
C LYS A 132 -20.91 -0.78 -2.56
N LYS A 133 -22.18 -1.09 -2.84
CA LYS A 133 -23.14 -1.61 -1.87
C LYS A 133 -23.17 -3.12 -2.01
N ILE A 134 -22.72 -3.84 -0.99
CA ILE A 134 -22.56 -5.29 -1.03
C ILE A 134 -23.57 -5.91 -0.06
N LYS A 135 -24.43 -6.78 -0.57
CA LYS A 135 -25.47 -7.42 0.23
C LYS A 135 -24.86 -8.38 1.25
N PHE A 136 -25.38 -8.37 2.48
CA PHE A 136 -24.96 -9.34 3.50
C PHE A 136 -25.26 -10.76 3.04
N TYR A 137 -24.43 -11.71 3.49
CA TYR A 137 -24.50 -13.15 3.23
C TYR A 137 -24.24 -13.58 1.78
N THR A 138 -24.84 -12.91 0.78
CA THR A 138 -24.66 -13.29 -0.64
C THR A 138 -23.44 -12.64 -1.29
N HIS A 139 -22.90 -11.57 -0.72
CA HIS A 139 -21.79 -10.80 -1.29
C HIS A 139 -22.06 -10.28 -2.71
N GLU A 140 -23.33 -10.14 -3.08
CA GLU A 140 -23.75 -9.59 -4.36
C GLU A 140 -23.62 -8.06 -4.34
N ASN A 141 -23.04 -7.49 -5.39
CA ASN A 141 -23.06 -6.05 -5.61
C ASN A 141 -24.47 -5.61 -6.03
N ILE A 142 -25.09 -4.75 -5.23
CA ILE A 142 -26.46 -4.25 -5.44
C ILE A 142 -26.50 -2.77 -5.86
N GLY A 143 -25.35 -2.12 -6.01
CA GLY A 143 -25.25 -0.73 -6.43
C GLY A 143 -23.91 -0.10 -6.10
N PHE A 144 -23.74 1.15 -6.52
CA PHE A 144 -22.55 1.95 -6.25
C PHE A 144 -22.94 3.37 -5.88
N GLY A 145 -21.97 4.13 -5.37
CA GLY A 145 -22.04 5.57 -5.18
C GLY A 145 -20.67 6.21 -5.36
N GLU A 146 -20.65 7.54 -5.44
CA GLU A 146 -19.43 8.33 -5.61
C GLU A 146 -18.92 8.81 -4.26
N ILE A 147 -17.60 8.92 -4.15
CA ILE A 147 -16.93 9.55 -3.01
C ILE A 147 -16.25 10.81 -3.54
N SER A 148 -16.54 11.94 -2.89
CA SER A 148 -15.94 13.23 -3.21
C SER A 148 -15.18 13.73 -1.99
N LEU A 149 -13.95 13.24 -1.84
CA LEU A 149 -13.05 13.61 -0.76
C LEU A 149 -11.72 14.11 -1.33
N PRO A 150 -11.00 14.99 -0.60
CA PRO A 150 -9.68 15.42 -1.02
C PRO A 150 -8.74 14.20 -1.11
N PRO A 151 -7.81 14.19 -2.08
CA PRO A 151 -6.78 13.17 -2.17
C PRO A 151 -5.91 13.17 -0.91
N GLU A 152 -5.50 11.99 -0.46
CA GLU A 152 -4.50 11.86 0.60
C GLU A 152 -3.10 11.82 -0.02
N GLU A 153 -2.23 12.72 0.41
CA GLU A 153 -0.85 12.80 -0.07
C GLU A 153 0.12 12.43 1.04
N MET A 154 1.07 11.54 0.72
CA MET A 154 2.14 11.12 1.62
C MET A 154 3.48 11.19 0.88
N HIS A 155 4.38 12.02 1.39
CA HIS A 155 5.78 12.02 0.98
C HIS A 155 6.51 10.95 1.77
N THR A 156 7.23 10.05 1.09
CA THR A 156 7.95 8.94 1.71
C THR A 156 9.12 8.52 0.83
N THR A 157 9.85 7.49 1.24
CA THR A 157 10.85 6.83 0.40
C THR A 157 10.30 5.55 -0.22
N ALA A 158 10.79 5.22 -1.42
CA ALA A 158 10.55 3.95 -2.07
C ALA A 158 11.83 3.32 -2.60
N TYR A 159 11.87 2.00 -2.60
CA TYR A 159 12.74 1.19 -3.44
C TYR A 159 11.94 0.74 -4.67
N TRP A 160 12.54 0.78 -5.84
CA TRP A 160 11.92 0.24 -7.04
C TRP A 160 12.90 -0.58 -7.87
N LEU A 161 12.31 -1.57 -8.53
CA LEU A 161 12.97 -2.42 -9.51
C LEU A 161 12.23 -2.30 -10.84
N ALA A 162 12.95 -1.92 -11.88
CA ALA A 162 12.46 -1.80 -13.23
C ALA A 162 13.14 -2.84 -14.11
N LEU A 163 12.37 -3.46 -15.00
CA LEU A 163 12.92 -4.37 -16.00
C LEU A 163 13.68 -3.56 -17.04
N ALA A 164 14.97 -3.85 -17.24
CA ALA A 164 15.88 -3.01 -18.02
C ALA A 164 15.48 -2.94 -19.52
N ASP A 165 14.87 -4.00 -20.05
CA ASP A 165 14.42 -4.07 -21.44
C ASP A 165 12.99 -3.54 -21.62
N ASP A 166 12.86 -2.41 -22.34
CA ASP A 166 11.59 -1.81 -22.74
C ASP A 166 11.16 -2.18 -24.17
N SER A 167 12.03 -2.85 -24.94
CA SER A 167 11.86 -3.11 -26.38
C SER A 167 10.88 -4.25 -26.67
N GLY A 168 10.56 -5.01 -25.62
CA GLY A 168 9.71 -6.19 -25.68
C GLY A 168 10.37 -7.42 -26.33
N GLU A 169 11.66 -7.34 -26.64
CA GLU A 169 12.45 -8.50 -27.07
C GLU A 169 12.59 -9.53 -25.94
N LEU A 170 12.75 -9.07 -24.70
CA LEU A 170 12.71 -9.93 -23.52
C LEU A 170 11.38 -10.69 -23.42
N TRP A 171 10.24 -10.02 -23.59
CA TRP A 171 8.92 -10.67 -23.49
C TRP A 171 8.71 -11.70 -24.58
N LYS A 172 9.10 -11.37 -25.83
CA LYS A 172 9.03 -12.29 -26.97
C LYS A 172 9.93 -13.52 -26.80
N ARG A 173 11.04 -13.40 -26.09
CA ARG A 173 11.92 -14.53 -25.75
C ARG A 173 11.32 -15.42 -24.65
N LEU A 174 10.59 -14.83 -23.71
CA LEU A 174 9.96 -15.54 -22.59
C LEU A 174 8.66 -16.23 -23.01
N GLU A 175 8.01 -15.73 -24.05
CA GLU A 175 6.87 -16.37 -24.69
C GLU A 175 7.38 -17.50 -25.62
N THR A 176 7.15 -18.75 -25.23
CA THR A 176 7.46 -19.93 -26.05
C THR A 176 6.19 -20.72 -26.33
N GLU A 177 6.24 -21.77 -27.15
CA GLU A 177 5.07 -22.64 -27.39
C GLU A 177 4.53 -23.27 -26.08
N ASP A 178 5.39 -23.47 -25.08
CA ASP A 178 5.07 -24.08 -23.78
C ASP A 178 4.96 -23.09 -22.62
N THR A 179 5.49 -21.86 -22.75
CA THR A 179 5.47 -20.85 -21.68
C THR A 179 4.69 -19.62 -22.10
N SER A 180 3.76 -19.22 -21.24
CA SER A 180 2.82 -18.16 -21.56
C SER A 180 2.97 -17.01 -20.57
N PHE A 181 3.48 -15.88 -21.04
CA PHE A 181 3.83 -14.75 -20.19
C PHE A 181 2.70 -13.71 -20.13
N ASN A 182 2.41 -13.19 -18.94
CA ASN A 182 1.56 -12.02 -18.75
C ASN A 182 2.27 -11.05 -17.80
N LEU A 183 2.69 -9.91 -18.35
CA LEU A 183 3.50 -8.92 -17.64
C LEU A 183 2.77 -8.33 -16.42
N SER A 184 1.52 -7.88 -16.58
CA SER A 184 0.78 -7.28 -15.47
C SER A 184 0.52 -8.29 -14.35
N SER A 185 0.12 -9.50 -14.71
CA SER A 185 -0.03 -10.63 -13.78
C SER A 185 1.28 -10.97 -13.06
N GLY A 186 2.40 -10.99 -13.78
CA GLY A 186 3.72 -11.29 -13.21
C GLY A 186 4.21 -10.22 -12.24
N LEU A 187 4.04 -8.94 -12.59
CA LEU A 187 4.42 -7.84 -11.70
C LEU A 187 3.58 -7.81 -10.42
N LEU A 188 2.26 -8.01 -10.53
CA LEU A 188 1.38 -8.07 -9.37
C LEU A 188 1.72 -9.28 -8.48
N ALA A 189 1.90 -10.45 -9.09
CA ALA A 189 2.33 -11.67 -8.40
C ALA A 189 3.66 -11.50 -7.66
N LEU A 190 4.64 -10.86 -8.30
CA LEU A 190 5.93 -10.59 -7.68
C LEU A 190 5.80 -9.54 -6.56
N SER A 191 4.96 -8.51 -6.75
CA SER A 191 4.68 -7.51 -5.71
C SER A 191 4.11 -8.16 -4.45
N ASN A 192 3.12 -9.05 -4.60
CA ASN A 192 2.54 -9.83 -3.50
C ASN A 192 3.57 -10.68 -2.75
N VAL A 193 4.52 -11.27 -3.48
CA VAL A 193 5.61 -12.05 -2.88
C VAL A 193 6.57 -11.14 -2.11
N LEU A 194 6.96 -10.01 -2.71
CA LEU A 194 7.93 -9.10 -2.10
C LEU A 194 7.38 -8.47 -0.81
N ILE A 195 6.12 -8.03 -0.77
CA ILE A 195 5.53 -7.48 0.46
C ILE A 195 5.44 -8.50 1.61
N ASN A 196 5.41 -9.80 1.30
CA ASN A 196 5.44 -10.87 2.30
C ASN A 196 6.86 -11.17 2.80
N ILE A 197 7.87 -10.94 1.96
CA ILE A 197 9.27 -11.30 2.23
C ILE A 197 10.02 -10.15 2.88
N VAL A 198 9.86 -8.93 2.36
CA VAL A 198 10.59 -7.76 2.83
C VAL A 198 10.50 -7.60 4.36
N PRO A 199 9.32 -7.74 5.02
CA PRO A 199 9.22 -7.64 6.47
C PRO A 199 10.16 -8.58 7.24
N LEU A 200 10.49 -9.75 6.68
CA LEU A 200 11.42 -10.72 7.30
C LEU A 200 12.89 -10.27 7.22
N TYR A 201 13.23 -9.42 6.25
CA TYR A 201 14.60 -8.96 6.00
C TYR A 201 14.88 -7.60 6.63
N VAL A 202 13.89 -6.69 6.62
CA VAL A 202 14.01 -5.36 7.22
C VAL A 202 13.42 -5.30 8.64
N MET A 203 12.86 -6.41 9.14
CA MET A 203 12.32 -6.57 10.49
C MET A 203 11.21 -5.56 10.84
N CYS A 204 10.28 -5.34 9.91
CA CYS A 204 9.11 -4.48 10.08
C CYS A 204 7.80 -5.29 10.16
N ASP A 205 6.69 -4.63 10.46
CA ASP A 205 5.36 -5.21 10.29
C ASP A 205 4.97 -5.23 8.79
N PRO A 206 4.21 -6.23 8.30
CA PRO A 206 3.72 -6.22 6.93
C PRO A 206 2.91 -4.98 6.53
N GLN A 207 2.28 -4.27 7.48
CA GLN A 207 1.54 -3.04 7.22
C GLN A 207 2.44 -1.81 7.04
N ASP A 208 3.70 -1.90 7.46
CA ASP A 208 4.67 -0.81 7.34
C ASP A 208 5.18 -0.64 5.90
N ILE A 209 4.85 -1.58 5.01
CA ILE A 209 5.31 -1.62 3.62
C ILE A 209 4.15 -1.87 2.68
N ARG A 210 4.14 -1.14 1.57
CA ARG A 210 3.16 -1.32 0.49
C ARG A 210 3.89 -1.39 -0.84
N ALA A 211 3.23 -1.98 -1.83
CA ALA A 211 3.77 -2.07 -3.18
C ALA A 211 2.75 -1.64 -4.23
N VAL A 212 3.26 -1.03 -5.30
CA VAL A 212 2.50 -0.68 -6.51
C VAL A 212 3.28 -1.19 -7.72
N SER A 213 2.60 -1.90 -8.60
CA SER A 213 3.17 -2.37 -9.86
C SER A 213 2.61 -1.58 -11.04
N GLU A 214 3.50 -1.02 -11.85
CA GLU A 214 3.15 -0.31 -13.08
C GLU A 214 3.69 -1.06 -14.29
N VAL A 215 2.81 -1.48 -15.21
CA VAL A 215 3.21 -2.15 -16.47
C VAL A 215 4.12 -1.24 -17.31
N ARG A 216 3.90 0.07 -17.23
CA ARG A 216 4.76 1.08 -17.81
C ARG A 216 4.75 2.29 -16.89
N SER A 217 5.81 2.44 -16.10
CA SER A 217 5.89 3.56 -15.18
C SER A 217 6.07 4.88 -15.92
N PRO A 218 5.38 5.96 -15.53
CA PRO A 218 5.62 7.30 -16.08
C PRO A 218 7.06 7.79 -15.86
N PHE A 219 7.72 7.34 -14.80
CA PHE A 219 9.07 7.77 -14.44
C PHE A 219 10.16 7.02 -15.21
N THR A 220 10.17 5.68 -15.12
CA THR A 220 11.21 4.86 -15.77
C THR A 220 10.90 4.57 -17.23
N SER A 221 9.66 4.79 -17.68
CA SER A 221 9.12 4.31 -18.97
C SER A 221 9.16 2.78 -19.14
N LYS A 222 9.39 2.04 -18.05
CA LYS A 222 9.61 0.59 -18.00
C LYS A 222 8.61 -0.09 -17.06
N PRO A 223 8.40 -1.41 -17.19
CA PRO A 223 7.64 -2.17 -16.20
C PRO A 223 8.36 -2.14 -14.85
N THR A 224 7.71 -1.60 -13.83
CA THR A 224 8.35 -1.25 -12.56
C THR A 224 7.48 -1.68 -11.39
N ILE A 225 8.12 -2.24 -10.37
CA ILE A 225 7.52 -2.47 -9.05
C ILE A 225 8.12 -1.44 -8.10
N TYR A 226 7.28 -0.67 -7.45
CA TYR A 226 7.63 0.23 -6.37
C TYR A 226 7.23 -0.41 -5.05
N ILE A 227 8.13 -0.37 -4.07
CA ILE A 227 7.89 -0.79 -2.70
C ILE A 227 8.27 0.37 -1.81
N TYR A 228 7.32 0.89 -1.04
CA TYR A 228 7.49 2.13 -0.28
C TYR A 228 7.20 1.95 1.21
N ASP A 229 7.85 2.79 2.00
CA ASP A 229 7.63 2.89 3.43
C ASP A 229 6.24 3.52 3.65
N ASN A 230 5.33 2.82 4.32
CA ASN A 230 3.98 3.30 4.60
C ASN A 230 3.95 4.28 5.80
N TYR A 231 4.91 5.20 5.82
CA TYR A 231 5.09 6.24 6.83
C TYR A 231 5.53 7.54 6.18
N PRO A 232 4.90 8.67 6.52
CA PRO A 232 5.38 9.99 6.11
C PRO A 232 6.85 10.22 6.47
N GLY A 233 7.60 10.72 5.50
CA GLY A 233 9.05 10.97 5.57
C GLY A 233 9.93 9.75 5.29
N GLY A 234 9.37 8.53 5.29
CA GLY A 234 10.15 7.30 5.23
C GLY A 234 10.91 7.03 6.53
N VAL A 235 11.13 5.75 6.83
CA VAL A 235 11.83 5.30 8.06
C VAL A 235 13.08 4.49 7.76
N GLY A 236 13.42 4.32 6.48
CA GLY A 236 14.66 3.70 6.01
C GLY A 236 14.50 2.26 5.53
N PHE A 237 13.27 1.75 5.36
CA PHE A 237 13.09 0.40 4.81
C PHE A 237 13.51 0.35 3.35
N SER A 238 13.19 1.40 2.59
CA SER A 238 13.54 1.54 1.17
C SER A 238 15.05 1.48 0.90
N GLU A 239 15.85 2.20 1.67
CA GLU A 239 17.32 2.13 1.59
C GLU A 239 17.80 0.70 1.86
N LYS A 240 17.27 0.06 2.91
CA LYS A 240 17.66 -1.31 3.27
C LYS A 240 17.26 -2.33 2.22
N MET A 241 16.09 -2.17 1.60
CA MET A 241 15.65 -3.01 0.48
C MET A 241 16.59 -2.89 -0.72
N PHE A 242 17.09 -1.69 -1.03
CA PHE A 242 18.05 -1.48 -2.11
C PHE A 242 19.40 -2.19 -1.83
N GLU A 243 19.90 -2.12 -0.60
CA GLU A 243 21.09 -2.87 -0.17
C GLU A 243 20.90 -4.39 -0.27
N LEU A 244 19.71 -4.87 0.12
CA LEU A 244 19.35 -6.29 0.17
C LEU A 244 18.62 -6.80 -1.08
N ARG A 245 18.66 -6.04 -2.19
CA ARG A 245 17.88 -6.33 -3.42
C ARG A 245 18.05 -7.77 -3.92
N ARG A 246 19.28 -8.30 -3.92
CA ARG A 246 19.57 -9.64 -4.42
C ARG A 246 19.09 -10.74 -3.46
N PRO A 247 19.40 -10.72 -2.15
CA PRO A 247 18.79 -11.61 -1.17
C PRO A 247 17.25 -11.64 -1.21
N LEU A 248 16.60 -10.48 -1.36
CA LEU A 248 15.14 -10.38 -1.42
C LEU A 248 14.57 -11.11 -2.64
N LEU A 249 15.17 -10.92 -3.81
CA LEU A 249 14.74 -11.61 -5.04
C LEU A 249 15.00 -13.12 -4.98
N GLN A 250 16.11 -13.56 -4.38
CA GLN A 250 16.38 -14.98 -4.16
C GLN A 250 15.34 -15.62 -3.25
N ALA A 251 15.02 -14.98 -2.12
CA ALA A 251 13.98 -15.43 -1.21
C ALA A 251 12.60 -15.48 -1.90
N ALA A 252 12.31 -14.51 -2.77
CA ALA A 252 11.09 -14.48 -3.57
C ALA A 252 10.98 -15.71 -4.47
N GLN A 253 12.06 -16.05 -5.16
CA GLN A 253 12.12 -17.25 -5.99
C GLN A 253 11.96 -18.53 -5.16
N GLU A 254 12.64 -18.63 -4.02
CA GLU A 254 12.54 -19.77 -3.11
C GLU A 254 11.11 -19.96 -2.58
N LEU A 255 10.43 -18.89 -2.18
CA LEU A 255 9.05 -18.94 -1.71
C LEU A 255 8.10 -19.46 -2.79
N ILE A 256 8.22 -18.95 -4.02
CA ILE A 256 7.32 -19.36 -5.12
C ILE A 256 7.56 -20.82 -5.51
N LEU A 257 8.83 -21.25 -5.59
CA LEU A 257 9.20 -22.63 -5.93
C LEU A 257 8.86 -23.63 -4.81
N GLY A 258 9.00 -23.22 -3.54
CA GLY A 258 8.66 -24.04 -2.38
C GLY A 258 7.16 -24.16 -2.11
N CYS A 259 6.35 -23.28 -2.67
CA CYS A 259 4.90 -23.31 -2.49
C CYS A 259 4.22 -24.38 -3.37
N GLY A 260 3.50 -25.31 -2.75
CA GLY A 260 2.79 -26.41 -3.42
C GLY A 260 1.53 -26.01 -4.20
N CYS A 261 1.24 -24.73 -4.38
CA CYS A 261 0.10 -24.29 -5.20
C CYS A 261 0.40 -24.46 -6.70
N GLU A 262 -0.62 -24.77 -7.50
CA GLU A 262 -0.46 -24.91 -8.95
C GLU A 262 -0.32 -23.55 -9.65
N LYS A 263 -1.24 -22.62 -9.37
CA LYS A 263 -1.39 -21.35 -10.13
C LYS A 263 -1.24 -20.09 -9.29
N GLY A 264 -1.31 -20.22 -7.97
CA GLY A 264 -1.18 -19.12 -7.01
C GLY A 264 -2.02 -19.37 -5.75
N CYS A 265 -1.59 -18.82 -4.61
CA CYS A 265 -2.36 -18.76 -3.38
C CYS A 265 -1.99 -17.52 -2.57
N PRO A 266 -2.81 -17.10 -1.58
CA PRO A 266 -2.52 -15.95 -0.74
C PRO A 266 -1.18 -16.00 0.01
N SER A 267 -0.60 -17.18 0.21
CA SER A 267 0.69 -17.35 0.89
C SER A 267 1.92 -17.23 -0.02
N CYS A 268 1.75 -17.08 -1.34
CA CYS A 268 2.84 -16.83 -2.28
C CYS A 268 2.54 -15.64 -3.20
N VAL A 269 2.15 -15.91 -4.44
CA VAL A 269 1.89 -14.90 -5.48
C VAL A 269 0.53 -14.23 -5.39
N GLY A 270 -0.37 -14.71 -4.53
CA GLY A 270 -1.76 -14.25 -4.45
C GLY A 270 -2.76 -15.22 -5.10
N PRO A 271 -4.06 -15.02 -4.84
CA PRO A 271 -5.13 -15.85 -5.40
C PRO A 271 -5.30 -15.64 -6.90
N ILE A 272 -5.76 -16.69 -7.59
CA ILE A 272 -5.87 -16.73 -9.07
C ILE A 272 -6.80 -15.63 -9.60
N ASP A 273 -7.84 -15.27 -8.86
CA ASP A 273 -8.80 -14.24 -9.27
C ASP A 273 -8.19 -12.83 -9.31
N GLU A 274 -7.09 -12.60 -8.58
CA GLU A 274 -6.38 -11.33 -8.56
C GLU A 274 -5.20 -11.32 -9.54
N VAL A 275 -4.33 -12.34 -9.47
CA VAL A 275 -3.10 -12.36 -10.27
C VAL A 275 -3.25 -13.04 -11.62
N GLY A 276 -4.39 -13.70 -11.86
CA GLY A 276 -4.66 -14.47 -13.05
C GLY A 276 -3.95 -15.83 -13.07
N ILE A 277 -4.38 -16.69 -14.00
CA ILE A 277 -3.88 -18.07 -14.15
C ILE A 277 -2.35 -18.14 -14.37
N LYS A 278 -1.78 -17.08 -14.98
CA LYS A 278 -0.37 -17.01 -15.37
C LYS A 278 0.52 -16.23 -14.39
N GLY A 279 -0.03 -15.73 -13.29
CA GLY A 279 0.70 -14.87 -12.35
C GLY A 279 1.94 -15.57 -11.78
N LYS A 280 1.80 -16.82 -11.30
CA LYS A 280 2.91 -17.60 -10.75
C LYS A 280 4.05 -17.83 -11.74
N GLU A 281 3.71 -18.29 -12.94
CA GLU A 281 4.69 -18.56 -14.01
C GLU A 281 5.39 -17.27 -14.45
N SER A 282 4.64 -16.19 -14.66
CA SER A 282 5.17 -14.91 -15.11
C SER A 282 6.10 -14.27 -14.07
N ALA A 283 5.78 -14.37 -12.78
CA ALA A 283 6.66 -13.91 -11.70
C ALA A 283 7.98 -14.69 -11.66
N LEU A 284 7.96 -16.01 -11.85
CA LEU A 284 9.17 -16.84 -11.91
C LEU A 284 10.06 -16.48 -13.10
N LEU A 285 9.46 -16.15 -14.25
CA LEU A 285 10.21 -15.69 -15.43
C LEU A 285 10.88 -14.34 -15.18
N ILE A 286 10.18 -13.38 -14.56
CA ILE A 286 10.75 -12.09 -14.13
C ILE A 286 11.92 -12.31 -13.17
N LEU A 287 11.74 -13.16 -12.16
CA LEU A 287 12.79 -13.47 -11.18
C LEU A 287 14.00 -14.17 -11.81
N ARG A 288 13.80 -15.00 -12.83
CA ARG A 288 14.90 -15.64 -13.55
C ARG A 288 15.80 -14.60 -14.21
N GLU A 289 15.22 -13.64 -14.93
CA GLU A 289 15.97 -12.57 -15.59
C GLU A 289 16.64 -11.61 -14.59
N ALA A 290 16.06 -11.46 -13.39
CA ALA A 290 16.64 -10.65 -12.33
C ALA A 290 17.80 -11.32 -11.58
N LEU A 291 17.98 -12.64 -11.71
CA LEU A 291 18.95 -13.43 -10.93
C LEU A 291 19.98 -14.18 -11.78
N SER A 292 19.81 -14.25 -13.10
CA SER A 292 20.69 -14.95 -14.06
C SER A 292 21.95 -14.15 -14.41
#